data_AF-A0A2N2DEW6-F1
#
_entry.id   AF-A0A2N2DEW6-F1
#
_cell.length_a   1.000
_cell.length_b   1.000
_cell.length_c   1.000
_cell.angle_alpha   90.00
_cell.angle_beta   90.00
_cell.angle_gamma   90.00
#
_symmetry.space_group_name_H-M   'P 1'
#
loop_
_entity.id
_entity.type
_entity.pdbx_description
1 polymer ?
#
loop_
_entity_poly.entity_id
_entity_poly.type
_entity_poly.pdbx_seq_one_letter_code
_entity_poly.pdbx_strand_id
1 'polypeptide(L)'
;MFSFTAQHILVMRLIIQFEITSPALMHNFLFLSSADSLDPHEIGFYDFIRTRNGAFSPTLQSILEELAVGRLLTREPFALSAKGMDTYCALASALKPFEDYMQRCFTIYMRYKDDLASVNSAIKDHIRFRKAKQGKKLFSL
;
A
#
# COMPACT_ATOMS: atom_id res chain seq x y z
N MET A 1 3.53 -15.07 17.36
CA MET A 1 3.49 -15.96 16.19
C MET A 1 3.27 -15.06 14.98
N PHE A 2 4.21 -15.04 14.04
CA PHE A 2 4.11 -14.20 12.84
C PHE A 2 3.16 -14.87 11.85
N SER A 3 2.00 -14.28 11.59
CA SER A 3 1.01 -14.85 10.67
C SER A 3 1.10 -14.12 9.34
N PHE A 4 1.69 -14.78 8.35
CA PHE A 4 1.79 -14.21 7.01
C PHE A 4 0.44 -14.28 6.30
N THR A 5 -0.05 -13.13 5.85
CA THR A 5 -1.32 -13.02 5.11
C THR A 5 -1.07 -12.68 3.65
N ALA A 6 -2.08 -12.84 2.79
CA ALA A 6 -1.99 -12.39 1.41
C ALA A 6 -1.64 -10.89 1.30
N GLN A 7 -2.07 -10.07 2.26
CA GLN A 7 -1.74 -8.64 2.32
C GLN A 7 -0.24 -8.38 2.56
N HIS A 8 0.44 -9.24 3.34
CA HIS A 8 1.89 -9.15 3.51
C HIS A 8 2.61 -9.37 2.17
N ILE A 9 2.22 -10.44 1.47
CA ILE A 9 2.80 -10.80 0.17
C ILE A 9 2.51 -9.70 -0.86
N LEU A 10 1.30 -9.13 -0.84
CA LEU A 10 0.91 -8.00 -1.68
C LEU A 10 1.82 -6.80 -1.42
N VAL A 11 1.97 -6.38 -0.17
CA VAL A 11 2.85 -5.24 0.18
C VAL A 11 4.29 -5.49 -0.27
N MET A 12 4.80 -6.71 -0.12
CA MET A 12 6.12 -7.08 -0.65
C MET A 12 6.19 -6.93 -2.18
N ARG A 13 5.18 -7.43 -2.92
CA ARG A 13 5.11 -7.26 -4.38
C ARG A 13 5.14 -5.79 -4.79
N LEU A 14 4.37 -4.94 -4.09
CA LEU A 14 4.30 -3.51 -4.38
C LEU A 14 5.66 -2.83 -4.17
N ILE A 15 6.42 -3.20 -3.14
CA ILE A 15 7.75 -2.66 -2.88
C ILE A 15 8.76 -3.08 -3.96
N ILE A 16 8.66 -4.31 -4.45
CA ILE A 16 9.56 -4.79 -5.52
C ILE A 16 9.20 -4.13 -6.86
N GLN A 17 7.91 -4.06 -7.17
CA GLN A 17 7.43 -3.74 -8.50
C GLN A 17 7.30 -2.23 -8.75
N PHE A 18 7.14 -1.44 -7.69
CA PHE A 18 7.00 0.01 -7.76
C PHE A 18 8.13 0.67 -6.99
N GLU A 19 8.61 1.81 -7.49
CA GLU A 19 9.70 2.60 -6.88
C GLU A 19 9.22 3.37 -5.63
N ILE A 20 8.50 2.69 -4.75
CA ILE A 20 7.99 3.24 -3.51
C ILE A 20 9.15 3.32 -2.53
N THR A 21 9.55 4.54 -2.18
CA THR A 21 10.75 4.81 -1.38
C THR A 21 10.46 5.08 0.09
N SER A 22 9.20 5.11 0.50
CA SER A 22 8.85 5.36 1.91
C SER A 22 7.49 4.76 2.29
N PRO A 23 7.26 4.51 3.60
CA PRO A 23 5.94 4.14 4.11
C PRO A 23 4.87 5.18 3.75
N ALA A 24 5.17 6.47 3.88
CA ALA A 24 4.20 7.54 3.61
C ALA A 24 3.70 7.51 2.16
N LEU A 25 4.62 7.31 1.21
CA LEU A 25 4.27 7.14 -0.19
C LEU A 25 3.40 5.89 -0.41
N MET A 26 3.73 4.77 0.25
CA MET A 26 2.92 3.53 0.19
C MET A 26 1.47 3.77 0.65
N HIS A 27 1.27 4.45 1.78
CA HIS A 27 -0.08 4.77 2.30
C HIS A 27 -0.90 5.59 1.30
N ASN A 28 -0.29 6.66 0.75
CA ASN A 28 -0.97 7.54 -0.19
C ASN A 28 -1.25 6.86 -1.54
N PHE A 29 -0.29 6.08 -2.03
CA PHE A 29 -0.42 5.29 -3.26
C PHE A 29 -1.56 4.26 -3.17
N LEU A 30 -1.59 3.48 -2.09
CA LEU A 30 -2.61 2.46 -1.87
C LEU A 30 -3.98 3.09 -1.62
N PHE A 31 -4.03 4.26 -0.97
CA PHE A 31 -5.28 5.01 -0.86
C PHE A 31 -5.84 5.37 -2.25
N LEU A 32 -5.03 5.96 -3.13
CA LEU A 32 -5.48 6.31 -4.48
C LEU A 32 -5.89 5.08 -5.29
N SER A 33 -5.11 3.99 -5.18
CA SER A 33 -5.42 2.69 -5.83
C SER A 33 -6.76 2.12 -5.39
N SER A 34 -7.10 2.24 -4.10
CA SER A 34 -8.39 1.78 -3.56
C SER A 34 -9.51 2.80 -3.75
N ALA A 35 -9.20 4.08 -3.97
CA ALA A 35 -10.20 5.14 -4.12
C ALA A 35 -10.74 5.27 -5.55
N ASP A 36 -9.96 4.89 -6.57
CA ASP A 36 -10.36 4.87 -7.98
C ASP A 36 -11.39 3.76 -8.28
N SER A 37 -11.53 2.78 -7.38
CA SER A 37 -12.53 1.71 -7.43
C SER A 37 -13.72 2.03 -6.51
N LEU A 38 -14.95 1.91 -7.01
CA LEU A 38 -16.17 1.93 -6.18
C LEU A 38 -16.36 0.60 -5.43
N ASP A 39 -15.73 -0.48 -5.91
CA ASP A 39 -15.89 -1.82 -5.34
C ASP A 39 -14.79 -2.11 -4.31
N PRO A 40 -15.16 -2.46 -3.06
CA PRO A 40 -14.24 -3.04 -2.09
C PRO A 40 -13.57 -4.29 -2.70
N HIS A 41 -12.25 -4.40 -2.56
CA HIS A 41 -11.52 -5.62 -2.89
C HIS A 41 -10.99 -6.28 -1.62
N GLU A 42 -11.17 -7.60 -1.52
CA GLU A 42 -10.87 -8.36 -0.30
C GLU A 42 -9.44 -8.16 0.21
N ILE A 43 -8.45 -8.08 -0.69
CA ILE A 43 -7.03 -7.93 -0.30
C ILE A 43 -6.58 -6.48 -0.13
N GLY A 44 -7.21 -5.55 -0.84
CA GLY A 44 -6.80 -4.14 -0.95
C GLY A 44 -7.60 -3.17 -0.07
N PHE A 45 -8.40 -3.72 0.84
CA PHE A 45 -9.20 -2.93 1.76
C PHE A 45 -8.39 -2.55 3.00
N TYR A 46 -7.88 -1.33 2.98
CA TYR A 46 -7.17 -0.76 4.12
C TYR A 46 -8.06 0.26 4.82
N ASP A 47 -7.98 0.30 6.14
CA ASP A 47 -8.76 1.15 7.04
C ASP A 47 -8.29 2.62 7.05
N PHE A 48 -8.18 3.23 5.87
CA PHE A 48 -7.59 4.55 5.73
C PHE A 48 -8.33 5.63 6.53
N ILE A 49 -7.55 6.45 7.23
CA ILE A 49 -7.97 7.67 7.91
C ILE A 49 -7.27 8.89 7.30
N ARG A 50 -7.93 10.05 7.39
CA ARG A 50 -7.32 11.32 6.99
C ARG A 50 -6.31 11.78 8.05
N THR A 51 -5.09 12.11 7.64
CA THR A 51 -4.10 12.81 8.46
C THR A 51 -3.72 14.15 7.85
N ARG A 52 -2.86 14.94 8.52
CA ARG A 52 -2.33 16.18 7.96
C ARG A 52 -1.40 15.95 6.76
N ASN A 53 -0.72 14.80 6.73
CA ASN A 53 0.34 14.50 5.76
C ASN A 53 -0.11 13.53 4.66
N GLY A 54 -1.31 12.97 4.76
CA GLY A 54 -1.57 11.74 4.06
C GLY A 54 -2.90 11.09 4.35
N ALA A 55 -3.27 10.14 3.51
CA ALA A 55 -4.02 8.99 3.99
C ALA A 55 -3.09 8.13 4.84
N PHE A 56 -3.65 7.43 5.82
CA PHE A 56 -2.90 6.52 6.67
C PHE A 56 -3.79 5.32 7.00
N SER A 57 -3.27 4.10 6.89
CA SER A 57 -3.96 2.90 7.33
C SER A 57 -3.21 2.24 8.49
N PRO A 58 -3.81 2.16 9.69
CA PRO A 58 -3.29 1.36 10.78
C PRO A 58 -2.96 -0.08 10.36
N THR A 59 -3.82 -0.73 9.55
CA THR A 59 -3.56 -2.08 9.05
C THR A 59 -2.29 -2.17 8.19
N LEU A 60 -2.13 -1.27 7.22
CA LEU A 60 -0.94 -1.23 6.37
C LEU A 60 0.32 -0.94 7.21
N GLN A 61 0.21 -0.05 8.20
CA GLN A 61 1.32 0.27 9.08
C GLN A 61 1.74 -0.96 9.90
N SER A 62 0.78 -1.73 10.44
CA SER A 62 1.05 -2.99 11.15
C SER A 62 1.81 -3.96 10.26
N ILE A 63 1.36 -4.15 9.01
CA ILE A 63 2.04 -5.03 8.04
C ILE A 63 3.50 -4.60 7.80
N LEU A 64 3.74 -3.30 7.59
CA LEU A 64 5.10 -2.79 7.39
C LEU A 64 5.99 -3.00 8.63
N GLU A 65 5.44 -2.83 9.82
CA GLU A 65 6.15 -3.08 11.09
C GLU A 65 6.44 -4.56 11.30
N GLU A 66 5.46 -5.42 11.02
CA GLU A 66 5.59 -6.87 11.04
C GLU A 66 6.70 -7.34 10.08
N LEU A 67 6.71 -6.87 8.83
CA LEU A 67 7.78 -7.18 7.88
C LEU A 67 9.15 -6.69 8.35
N ALA A 68 9.23 -5.51 8.95
CA ALA A 68 10.48 -4.96 9.48
C ALA A 68 11.00 -5.77 10.69
N VAL A 69 10.13 -6.10 11.66
CA VAL A 69 10.44 -6.94 12.81
C VAL A 69 10.89 -8.34 12.36
N GLY A 70 10.25 -8.89 11.33
CA GLY A 70 10.62 -10.16 10.68
C GLY A 70 11.94 -10.12 9.90
N ARG A 71 12.59 -8.95 9.80
CA ARG A 71 13.78 -8.66 8.97
C ARG A 71 13.57 -8.94 7.49
N LEU A 72 12.33 -8.80 7.01
CA LEU A 72 11.95 -8.97 5.61
C LEU A 72 11.98 -7.64 4.85
N LEU A 73 11.91 -6.52 5.58
CA LEU A 73 11.91 -5.15 5.06
C LEU A 73 13.02 -4.34 5.74
N THR A 74 13.81 -3.61 4.96
CA THR A 74 14.69 -2.54 5.43
C THR A 74 13.95 -1.21 5.36
N ARG A 75 14.16 -0.32 6.33
CA ARG A 75 13.53 1.02 6.33
C ARG A 75 14.31 2.03 5.51
N GLU A 76 15.63 1.91 5.48
CA GLU A 76 16.55 2.78 4.76
C GLU A 76 17.66 1.92 4.12
N PRO A 77 17.65 1.71 2.80
CA PRO A 77 16.58 2.06 1.87
C PRO A 77 15.28 1.32 2.18
N PHE A 78 14.12 1.91 1.84
CA PHE A 78 12.82 1.24 1.97
C PHE A 78 12.69 0.17 0.88
N ALA A 79 13.10 -1.05 1.20
CA ALA A 79 13.24 -2.15 0.26
C ALA A 79 13.14 -3.49 0.98
N LEU A 80 12.85 -4.57 0.25
CA LEU A 80 12.94 -5.90 0.84
C LEU A 80 14.41 -6.27 1.11
N SER A 81 14.65 -6.94 2.23
CA SER A 81 15.94 -7.58 2.47
C SER A 81 16.10 -8.81 1.56
N ALA A 82 17.30 -9.41 1.51
CA ALA A 82 17.51 -10.67 0.80
C ALA A 82 16.52 -11.77 1.27
N LYS A 83 16.35 -11.90 2.60
CA LYS A 83 15.36 -12.79 3.20
C LYS A 83 13.93 -12.44 2.79
N GLY A 84 13.62 -11.14 2.70
CA GLY A 84 12.33 -10.65 2.21
C GLY A 84 12.07 -11.08 0.77
N MET A 85 13.06 -10.91 -0.10
CA MET A 85 12.98 -11.32 -1.50
C MET A 85 12.75 -12.84 -1.63
N ASP A 86 13.53 -13.65 -0.91
CA ASP A 86 13.37 -15.12 -0.93
C ASP A 86 11.98 -15.54 -0.44
N THR A 87 11.51 -14.91 0.64
CA THR A 87 10.17 -15.15 1.21
C THR A 87 9.07 -14.77 0.23
N TYR A 88 9.21 -13.62 -0.44
CA TYR A 88 8.27 -13.21 -1.49
C TYR A 88 8.24 -14.22 -2.63
N CYS A 89 9.40 -14.61 -3.18
CA CYS A 89 9.48 -15.56 -4.28
C CYS A 89 8.81 -16.91 -3.94
N ALA A 90 8.97 -17.38 -2.70
CA ALA A 90 8.33 -18.62 -2.23
C ALA A 90 6.79 -18.51 -2.13
N LEU A 91 6.26 -17.31 -1.92
CA LEU A 91 4.83 -17.09 -1.61
C LEU A 91 4.06 -16.33 -2.70
N ALA A 92 4.74 -15.81 -3.73
CA ALA A 92 4.16 -14.94 -4.76
C ALA A 92 2.97 -15.59 -5.48
N SER A 93 2.95 -16.91 -5.62
CA SER A 93 1.84 -17.65 -6.24
C SER A 93 0.51 -17.48 -5.51
N ALA A 94 0.53 -17.17 -4.22
CA ALA A 94 -0.67 -16.89 -3.42
C ALA A 94 -1.38 -15.59 -3.86
N LEU A 95 -0.72 -14.72 -4.63
CA LEU A 95 -1.32 -13.50 -5.15
C LEU A 95 -2.10 -13.68 -6.46
N LYS A 96 -2.03 -14.85 -7.09
CA LYS A 96 -2.68 -15.11 -8.39
C LYS A 96 -4.19 -14.79 -8.41
N PRO A 97 -4.98 -15.02 -7.34
CA PRO A 97 -6.39 -14.62 -7.32
C PRO A 97 -6.64 -13.10 -7.31
N PHE A 98 -5.60 -12.29 -7.08
CA PHE A 98 -5.71 -10.85 -6.86
C PHE A 98 -5.05 -10.01 -7.96
N GLU A 99 -4.81 -10.57 -9.14
CA GLU A 99 -4.17 -9.86 -10.26
C GLU A 99 -4.94 -8.61 -10.71
N ASP A 100 -6.27 -8.60 -10.62
CA ASP A 100 -7.09 -7.41 -10.93
C ASP A 100 -6.75 -6.23 -10.02
N TYR A 101 -6.46 -6.50 -8.74
CA TYR A 101 -6.00 -5.47 -7.82
C TYR A 101 -4.61 -4.97 -8.18
N MET A 102 -3.70 -5.89 -8.54
CA MET A 102 -2.37 -5.51 -9.03
C MET A 102 -2.44 -4.64 -10.28
N GLN A 103 -3.35 -4.94 -11.21
CA GLN A 103 -3.55 -4.14 -12.42
C GLN A 103 -4.04 -2.71 -12.11
N ARG A 104 -4.88 -2.54 -11.08
CA ARG A 104 -5.28 -1.21 -10.61
C ARG A 104 -4.13 -0.44 -9.99
N CYS A 105 -3.36 -1.08 -9.11
CA CYS A 105 -2.15 -0.47 -8.57
C CYS A 105 -1.18 -0.08 -9.69
N PHE A 106 -1.00 -0.95 -10.70
CA PHE A 106 -0.17 -0.64 -11.86
C PHE A 106 -0.69 0.56 -12.66
N THR A 107 -2.01 0.65 -12.87
CA THR A 107 -2.62 1.80 -13.56
C THR A 107 -2.36 3.12 -12.82
N ILE A 108 -2.50 3.12 -11.49
CA ILE A 108 -2.17 4.29 -10.67
C ILE A 108 -0.68 4.58 -10.70
N TYR A 109 0.17 3.56 -10.60
CA TYR A 109 1.62 3.74 -10.69
C TYR A 109 2.02 4.39 -12.01
N MET A 110 1.53 3.88 -13.13
CA MET A 110 1.80 4.44 -14.46
C MET A 110 1.34 5.89 -14.62
N ARG A 111 0.27 6.30 -13.91
CA ARG A 111 -0.20 7.70 -13.90
C ARG A 111 0.78 8.65 -13.19
N TYR A 112 1.56 8.14 -12.23
CA TYR A 112 2.45 8.95 -11.39
C TYR A 112 3.94 8.55 -11.51
N LYS A 113 4.31 7.63 -12.40
CA LYS A 113 5.67 7.06 -12.45
C LYS A 113 6.76 8.11 -12.63
N ASP A 114 6.48 9.17 -13.40
CA ASP A 114 7.46 10.21 -13.73
C ASP A 114 7.63 11.22 -12.57
N ASP A 115 6.69 11.23 -11.61
CA ASP A 115 6.76 12.00 -10.38
C ASP A 115 5.96 11.31 -9.26
N LEU A 116 6.55 10.30 -8.62
CA LEU A 116 5.89 9.61 -7.50
C LEU A 116 5.70 10.51 -6.29
N ALA A 117 6.49 11.59 -6.15
CA ALA A 117 6.29 12.54 -5.06
C ALA A 117 4.95 13.28 -5.21
N SER A 118 4.48 13.49 -6.44
CA SER A 118 3.18 14.10 -6.73
C SER A 118 1.99 13.30 -6.18
N VAL A 119 2.15 11.99 -5.90
CA VAL A 119 1.12 11.16 -5.23
C VAL A 119 0.72 11.80 -3.91
N ASN A 120 1.68 12.32 -3.14
CA ASN A 120 1.43 12.94 -1.83
C ASN A 120 0.61 14.25 -1.95
N SER A 121 0.78 14.99 -3.04
CA SER A 121 -0.06 16.16 -3.33
C SER A 121 -1.42 15.77 -3.88
N ALA A 122 -1.49 14.80 -4.79
CA ALA A 122 -2.71 14.39 -5.49
C ALA A 122 -3.82 13.89 -4.55
N ILE A 123 -3.45 13.31 -3.40
CA ILE A 123 -4.46 12.89 -2.41
C ILE A 123 -5.34 14.06 -1.96
N LYS A 124 -4.77 15.28 -1.87
CA LYS A 124 -5.46 16.43 -1.28
C LYS A 124 -6.63 16.86 -2.15
N ASP A 125 -6.55 16.60 -3.44
CA ASP A 125 -7.60 16.91 -4.41
C ASP A 125 -8.63 15.80 -4.53
N HIS A 126 -8.31 14.59 -4.04
CA HIS A 126 -9.21 13.45 -4.11
C HIS A 126 -10.48 13.67 -3.27
N ILE A 127 -11.66 13.51 -3.88
CA ILE A 127 -12.96 13.84 -3.27
C ILE A 127 -13.19 13.11 -1.94
N ARG A 128 -12.89 11.79 -1.87
CA ARG A 128 -13.02 11.01 -0.63
C ARG A 128 -12.15 11.56 0.50
N PHE A 129 -10.92 11.98 0.18
CA PHE A 129 -10.00 12.58 1.15
C PHE A 129 -10.50 13.94 1.64
N ARG A 130 -10.94 14.80 0.71
CA ARG A 130 -11.47 16.15 1.02
C ARG A 130 -12.69 16.11 1.94
N LYS A 131 -13.62 15.19 1.70
CA LYS A 131 -14.87 15.07 2.46
C LYS A 131 -14.67 14.56 3.89
N ALA A 132 -13.60 13.80 4.15
CA ALA A 132 -13.34 13.28 5.49
C ALA A 132 -12.75 14.35 6.41
N LYS A 133 -13.11 14.32 7.69
CA LYS A 133 -12.45 15.13 8.73
C LYS A 133 -11.12 14.48 9.14
N GLN A 134 -10.17 15.27 9.65
CA GLN A 134 -8.93 14.72 10.19
C GLN A 134 -9.26 13.66 11.27
N GLY A 135 -8.57 12.51 11.21
CA GLY A 135 -8.78 11.36 12.10
C GLY A 135 -9.99 10.48 11.76
N LYS A 136 -10.84 10.89 10.80
CA LYS A 136 -12.00 10.08 10.39
C LYS A 136 -11.62 9.08 9.29
N LYS A 137 -12.24 7.89 9.33
CA LYS A 137 -12.19 6.92 8.23
C LYS A 137 -12.63 7.56 6.91
N LEU A 138 -11.84 7.30 5.86
CA LEU A 138 -12.07 7.77 4.50
C LEU A 138 -13.11 6.93 3.75
N PHE A 139 -13.31 5.70 4.19
CA PHE A 139 -14.29 4.76 3.65
C PHE A 139 -15.37 4.52 4.71
N SER A 140 -16.63 4.61 4.30
CA SER A 140 -17.77 4.09 5.04
C SER A 140 -17.92 2.62 4.66
N LEU A 141 -17.28 1.74 5.42
CA LEU A 141 -17.71 0.34 5.46
C LEU A 141 -19.10 0.27 6.10
#